data_AF-A0A1X9M9D7-F1
#
_entry.id   AF-A0A1X9M9D7-F1
#
_cell.length_a   1.000
_cell.length_b   1.000
_cell.length_c   1.000
_cell.angle_alpha   90.00
_cell.angle_beta   90.00
_cell.angle_gamma   90.00
#
_symmetry.space_group_name_H-M   'P 1'
#
loop_
_entity.id
_entity.type
_entity.pdbx_description
1 polymer ?
#
loop_
_entity_poly.entity_id
_entity_poly.type
_entity_poly.pdbx_seq_one_letter_code
_entity_poly.pdbx_strand_id
1 'polypeptide(L)'
;MKKVLLLLLSCIWVLGACGADAEEVVSEDVAEKKTEMTDTEALNYLEQITYRYIEGVNEENGSFEQKSALQAGLRACDTVIAEIEEEYGGDVTVASEIIDLANGVKNTMREVLDGNYDDLEDKNYAIGVLIGSISEEYLDGELPPTLKYGLELDGK
;
A
#
# COMPACT_ATOMS: atom_id res chain seq x y z
N MET A 1 30.29 38.25 -25.24
CA MET A 1 29.20 37.98 -24.29
C MET A 1 29.80 37.60 -22.94
N LYS A 2 29.13 38.02 -21.87
CA LYS A 2 29.53 38.03 -20.43
C LYS A 2 30.18 36.68 -20.02
N LYS A 3 31.43 36.66 -19.56
CA LYS A 3 31.93 36.87 -18.18
C LYS A 3 31.39 35.88 -17.13
N VAL A 4 32.31 35.02 -16.66
CA VAL A 4 32.56 34.65 -15.24
C VAL A 4 31.54 33.65 -14.64
N LEU A 5 31.87 32.53 -13.98
CA LEU A 5 32.83 32.26 -12.91
C LEU A 5 32.98 30.71 -12.79
N LEU A 6 34.19 30.17 -12.87
CA LEU A 6 34.49 28.78 -12.49
C LEU A 6 35.19 28.86 -11.14
N LEU A 7 34.46 28.55 -10.07
CA LEU A 7 34.97 28.66 -8.70
C LEU A 7 35.13 27.27 -8.09
N LEU A 8 36.39 26.85 -8.12
CA LEU A 8 37.11 25.95 -7.23
C LEU A 8 36.32 25.44 -6.01
N LEU A 9 36.24 24.11 -5.90
CA LEU A 9 36.17 23.42 -4.61
C LEU A 9 37.18 22.28 -4.62
N SER A 10 38.44 22.68 -4.48
CA SER A 10 39.55 21.85 -4.03
C SER A 10 39.65 22.00 -2.51
N CYS A 11 39.26 20.97 -1.76
CA CYS A 11 39.69 20.78 -0.37
C CYS A 11 39.85 19.28 -0.11
N ILE A 12 40.90 18.72 -0.72
CA ILE A 12 41.60 17.57 -0.19
C ILE A 12 42.37 18.08 1.04
N TRP A 13 41.94 17.66 2.24
CA TRP A 13 42.80 17.58 3.43
C TRP A 13 43.00 16.08 3.67
N VAL A 14 44.04 15.47 3.09
CA VAL A 14 45.33 15.17 3.74
C VAL A 14 45.20 14.69 5.19
N LEU A 15 45.13 13.37 5.33
CA LEU A 15 45.94 12.51 6.20
C LEU A 15 46.40 13.11 7.54
N GLY A 16 45.72 12.70 8.61
CA GLY A 16 46.30 12.59 9.95
C GLY A 16 46.33 11.12 10.36
N ALA A 17 47.49 10.47 10.23
CA ALA A 17 47.76 9.18 10.85
C ALA A 17 47.93 9.37 12.35
N CYS A 18 46.97 8.89 13.14
CA CYS A 18 47.20 8.49 14.53
C CYS A 18 46.12 7.47 14.90
N GLY A 19 46.54 6.26 15.28
CA GLY A 19 45.65 5.14 15.48
C GLY A 19 44.63 5.35 16.60
N ALA A 20 43.40 5.01 16.30
CA ALA A 20 42.44 4.31 17.14
C ALA A 20 41.28 3.96 16.22
N ASP A 21 40.89 2.68 16.17
CA ASP A 21 39.63 2.24 15.57
C ASP A 21 38.49 3.04 16.20
N ALA A 22 38.07 4.10 15.51
CA ALA A 22 36.80 4.73 15.73
C ALA A 22 35.95 4.31 14.54
N GLU A 23 35.22 3.20 14.73
CA GLU A 23 34.04 2.90 13.94
C GLU A 23 33.19 4.17 13.92
N GLU A 24 33.17 4.82 12.77
CA GLU A 24 32.16 5.80 12.44
C GLU A 24 30.86 5.01 12.34
N VAL A 25 30.19 4.84 13.48
CA VAL A 25 28.84 4.31 13.55
C VAL A 25 27.99 5.31 12.79
N VAL A 26 27.75 5.01 11.51
CA VAL A 26 26.63 5.56 10.75
C VAL A 26 25.41 5.23 11.60
N SER A 27 24.92 6.20 12.37
CA SER A 27 23.63 6.03 13.03
C SER A 27 22.62 5.92 11.91
N GLU A 28 22.12 4.72 11.66
CA GLU A 28 20.85 4.55 10.98
C GLU A 28 19.85 5.42 11.75
N ASP A 29 19.47 6.53 11.12
CA ASP A 29 18.38 7.37 11.58
C ASP A 29 17.13 6.48 11.43
N VAL A 30 16.82 5.72 12.49
CA VAL A 30 15.59 4.92 12.53
C VAL A 30 14.47 5.94 12.56
N ALA A 31 13.87 6.18 11.40
CA ALA A 31 12.71 7.03 11.29
C ALA A 31 11.67 6.56 12.31
N GLU A 32 11.27 7.46 13.21
CA GLU A 32 10.29 7.14 14.23
C GLU A 32 8.96 6.86 13.54
N LYS A 33 8.44 5.65 13.75
CA LYS A 33 7.18 5.23 13.14
C LYS A 33 6.01 6.01 13.74
N LYS A 34 5.00 6.28 12.90
CA LYS A 34 3.73 6.88 13.32
C LYS A 34 3.01 5.94 14.28
N THR A 35 2.40 6.52 15.31
CA THR A 35 1.61 5.81 16.33
C THR A 35 0.11 5.85 16.05
N GLU A 36 -0.32 6.64 15.06
CA GLU A 36 -1.73 6.84 14.69
C GLU A 36 -1.83 6.96 13.17
N MET A 37 -2.84 6.31 12.59
CA MET A 37 -3.25 6.46 11.20
C MET A 37 -4.52 7.32 11.16
N THR A 38 -4.51 8.37 10.34
CA THR A 38 -5.69 9.21 10.18
C THR A 38 -6.74 8.53 9.31
N ASP A 39 -8.01 8.91 9.47
CA ASP A 39 -9.12 8.38 8.67
C ASP A 39 -8.89 8.59 7.17
N THR A 40 -8.25 9.70 6.79
CA THR A 40 -7.91 9.99 5.38
C THR A 40 -6.84 9.04 4.86
N GLU A 41 -5.81 8.71 5.65
CA GLU A 41 -4.79 7.73 5.28
C GLU A 41 -5.40 6.34 5.15
N ALA A 42 -6.20 5.92 6.12
CA ALA A 42 -6.92 4.65 6.10
C ALA A 42 -7.83 4.52 4.88
N LEU A 43 -8.66 5.54 4.61
CA LEU A 43 -9.56 5.55 3.45
C LEU A 43 -8.79 5.51 2.12
N ASN A 44 -7.65 6.20 2.03
CA ASN A 44 -6.79 6.15 0.84
C ASN A 44 -6.20 4.75 0.63
N TYR A 45 -5.76 4.06 1.68
CA TYR A 45 -5.27 2.69 1.56
C TYR A 45 -6.39 1.72 1.15
N LEU A 46 -7.58 1.85 1.75
CA LEU A 46 -8.72 1.04 1.36
C LEU A 46 -9.11 1.25 -0.10
N GLU A 47 -9.13 2.49 -0.59
CA GLU A 47 -9.42 2.83 -1.99
C GLU A 47 -8.38 2.23 -2.95
N GLN A 48 -7.09 2.32 -2.63
CA GLN A 48 -6.03 1.72 -3.45
C GLN A 48 -6.19 0.20 -3.60
N ILE A 49 -6.56 -0.49 -2.52
CA ILE A 49 -6.82 -1.93 -2.52
C ILE A 49 -8.10 -2.25 -3.31
N THR A 50 -9.20 -1.60 -2.99
CA THR A 50 -10.53 -1.93 -3.52
C THR A 50 -10.69 -1.58 -5.00
N TYR A 51 -10.20 -0.42 -5.45
CA TYR A 51 -10.31 0.01 -6.84
C TYR A 51 -9.75 -1.05 -7.80
N ARG A 52 -8.51 -1.50 -7.54
CA ARG A 52 -7.84 -2.49 -8.40
C ARG A 52 -8.44 -3.87 -8.27
N TYR A 53 -8.90 -4.24 -7.09
CA TYR A 53 -9.60 -5.50 -6.88
C TYR A 53 -10.82 -5.60 -7.78
N ILE A 54 -11.70 -4.60 -7.73
CA ILE A 54 -12.95 -4.53 -8.49
C ILE A 54 -12.67 -4.55 -9.99
N GLU A 55 -11.68 -3.78 -10.48
CA GLU A 55 -11.26 -3.85 -11.89
C GLU A 55 -10.81 -5.25 -12.33
N GLY A 56 -10.14 -5.99 -11.45
CA GLY A 56 -9.57 -7.30 -11.76
C GLY A 56 -10.55 -8.47 -11.67
N VAL A 57 -11.50 -8.44 -10.72
CA VAL A 57 -12.39 -9.59 -10.45
C VAL A 57 -13.77 -9.48 -11.09
N ASN A 58 -14.18 -8.30 -11.57
CA ASN A 58 -15.50 -8.12 -12.21
C ASN A 58 -15.66 -8.83 -13.55
N GLU A 59 -14.55 -9.17 -14.22
CA GLU A 59 -14.58 -9.80 -15.53
C GLU A 59 -13.99 -11.21 -15.48
N GLU A 60 -14.81 -12.26 -15.29
CA GLU A 60 -14.37 -13.66 -15.27
C GLU A 60 -14.11 -14.23 -16.68
N ASN A 61 -13.26 -13.58 -17.47
CA ASN A 61 -13.07 -13.91 -18.89
C ASN A 61 -11.66 -14.39 -19.26
N GLY A 62 -10.71 -14.33 -18.32
CA GLY A 62 -9.31 -14.73 -18.54
C GLY A 62 -8.57 -13.87 -19.56
N SER A 63 -9.10 -12.70 -19.91
CA SER A 63 -8.56 -11.79 -20.92
C SER A 63 -7.19 -11.24 -20.53
N PHE A 64 -6.47 -10.68 -21.51
CA PHE A 64 -5.22 -10.00 -21.23
C PHE A 64 -5.45 -8.78 -20.31
N GLU A 65 -6.54 -8.07 -20.55
CA GLU A 65 -6.99 -6.90 -19.80
C GLU A 65 -7.24 -7.26 -18.33
N GLN A 66 -8.01 -8.34 -18.07
CA GLN A 66 -8.26 -8.84 -16.72
C GLN A 66 -6.94 -9.23 -16.02
N LYS A 67 -6.07 -10.00 -16.70
CA LYS A 67 -4.78 -10.40 -16.12
C LYS A 67 -3.89 -9.20 -15.80
N SER A 68 -3.89 -8.18 -16.66
CA SER A 68 -3.16 -6.94 -16.45
C SER A 68 -3.71 -6.18 -15.24
N ALA A 69 -5.04 -6.11 -15.09
CA ALA A 69 -5.68 -5.49 -13.94
C ALA A 69 -5.35 -6.23 -12.64
N LEU A 70 -5.47 -7.56 -12.61
CA LEU A 70 -5.10 -8.39 -11.45
C LEU A 70 -3.63 -8.19 -11.06
N GLN A 71 -2.70 -8.19 -12.02
CA GLN A 71 -1.29 -7.92 -11.73
C GLN A 71 -1.04 -6.52 -11.17
N ALA A 72 -1.77 -5.50 -11.66
CA ALA A 72 -1.71 -4.16 -11.11
C ALA A 72 -2.25 -4.12 -9.67
N GLY A 73 -3.34 -4.84 -9.38
CA GLY A 73 -3.89 -4.96 -8.04
C GLY A 73 -2.96 -5.67 -7.06
N LEU A 74 -2.28 -6.74 -7.49
CA LEU A 74 -1.27 -7.42 -6.68
C LEU A 74 -0.15 -6.46 -6.26
N ARG A 75 0.36 -5.65 -7.21
CA ARG A 75 1.39 -4.65 -6.93
C ARG A 75 0.89 -3.55 -6.01
N ALA A 76 -0.34 -3.09 -6.20
CA ALA A 76 -0.95 -2.10 -5.32
C ALA A 76 -1.03 -2.61 -3.87
N CYS A 77 -1.46 -3.86 -3.67
CA CYS A 77 -1.46 -4.48 -2.33
C CYS A 77 -0.05 -4.56 -1.73
N ASP A 78 0.94 -4.99 -2.51
CA ASP A 78 2.33 -5.05 -2.03
C ASP A 78 2.88 -3.65 -1.68
N THR A 79 2.53 -2.62 -2.46
CA THR A 79 2.90 -1.22 -2.16
C THR A 79 2.23 -0.73 -0.88
N VAL A 80 0.92 -0.94 -0.71
CA VAL A 80 0.19 -0.54 0.51
C VAL A 80 0.77 -1.22 1.75
N ILE A 81 1.04 -2.53 1.68
CA ILE A 81 1.65 -3.26 2.80
C ILE A 81 3.02 -2.66 3.14
N ALA A 82 3.87 -2.45 2.14
CA ALA A 82 5.21 -1.89 2.36
C ALA A 82 5.17 -0.48 2.95
N GLU A 83 4.30 0.40 2.45
CA GLU A 83 4.12 1.76 2.97
C GLU A 83 3.63 1.73 4.42
N ILE A 84 2.65 0.87 4.74
CA ILE A 84 2.16 0.76 6.11
C ILE A 84 3.25 0.19 7.05
N GLU A 85 3.97 -0.85 6.62
CA GLU A 85 5.05 -1.45 7.39
C GLU A 85 6.24 -0.51 7.57
N GLU A 86 6.48 0.42 6.65
CA GLU A 86 7.50 1.47 6.77
C GLU A 86 7.05 2.56 7.74
N GLU A 87 5.83 3.06 7.58
CA GLU A 87 5.33 4.24 8.29
C GLU A 87 4.82 3.95 9.70
N TYR A 88 4.21 2.79 9.96
CA TYR A 88 3.46 2.52 11.19
C TYR A 88 4.04 1.38 12.03
N GLY A 89 3.94 1.54 13.35
CA GLY A 89 4.21 0.48 14.31
C GLY A 89 3.18 -0.65 14.22
N GLY A 90 3.57 -1.86 14.60
CA GLY A 90 2.66 -3.01 14.63
C GLY A 90 1.59 -2.93 15.74
N ASP A 91 1.61 -1.88 16.55
CA ASP A 91 0.64 -1.55 17.60
C ASP A 91 -0.53 -0.68 17.10
N VAL A 92 -0.45 -0.17 15.87
CA VAL A 92 -1.57 0.57 15.25
C VAL A 92 -2.59 -0.44 14.69
N THR A 93 -3.68 -0.69 15.41
CA THR A 93 -4.66 -1.75 15.06
C THR A 93 -5.20 -1.64 13.63
N VAL A 94 -5.67 -0.46 13.23
CA VAL A 94 -6.20 -0.23 11.87
C VAL A 94 -5.16 -0.50 10.77
N ALA A 95 -3.88 -0.24 11.04
CA ALA A 95 -2.79 -0.54 10.11
C ALA A 95 -2.65 -2.05 9.89
N SER A 96 -2.71 -2.84 10.97
CA SER A 96 -2.69 -4.30 10.90
C SER A 96 -3.89 -4.86 10.14
N GLU A 97 -5.08 -4.33 10.38
CA GLU A 97 -6.30 -4.79 9.71
C GLU A 97 -6.31 -4.48 8.21
N ILE A 98 -5.79 -3.31 7.81
CA ILE A 98 -5.61 -2.96 6.39
C ILE A 98 -4.58 -3.88 5.73
N ILE A 99 -3.49 -4.24 6.42
CA ILE A 99 -2.51 -5.22 5.93
C ILE A 99 -3.17 -6.60 5.75
N ASP A 100 -3.99 -7.05 6.70
CA ASP A 100 -4.70 -8.32 6.62
C ASP A 100 -5.68 -8.34 5.44
N LEU A 101 -6.43 -7.24 5.25
CA LEU A 101 -7.28 -7.03 4.07
C LEU A 101 -6.48 -7.11 2.77
N ALA A 102 -5.36 -6.37 2.68
CA ALA A 102 -4.50 -6.36 1.49
C ALA A 102 -3.97 -7.77 1.17
N ASN A 103 -3.59 -8.55 2.19
CA ASN A 103 -3.17 -9.93 2.01
C ASN A 103 -4.31 -10.85 1.54
N GLY A 104 -5.51 -10.70 2.12
CA GLY A 104 -6.70 -11.44 1.69
C GLY A 104 -7.05 -11.16 0.22
N VAL A 105 -7.12 -9.89 -0.15
CA VAL A 105 -7.35 -9.43 -1.53
C VAL A 105 -6.27 -9.95 -2.49
N LYS A 106 -5.00 -9.88 -2.08
CA LYS A 106 -3.87 -10.40 -2.86
C LYS A 106 -3.98 -11.90 -3.12
N ASN A 107 -4.40 -12.68 -2.12
CA ASN A 107 -4.58 -14.12 -2.29
C ASN A 107 -5.71 -14.43 -3.27
N THR A 108 -6.86 -13.77 -3.13
CA THR A 108 -7.97 -13.94 -4.08
C THR A 108 -7.57 -13.57 -5.50
N MET A 109 -6.89 -12.44 -5.71
CA MET A 109 -6.42 -12.04 -7.06
C MET A 109 -5.42 -13.02 -7.66
N ARG A 110 -4.56 -13.67 -6.85
CA ARG A 110 -3.64 -14.71 -7.33
C ARG A 110 -4.40 -15.94 -7.81
N GLU A 111 -5.39 -16.38 -7.07
CA GLU A 111 -6.22 -17.52 -7.46
C GLU A 111 -6.96 -17.25 -8.77
N VAL A 112 -7.57 -16.06 -8.91
CA VAL A 112 -8.22 -15.63 -10.16
C VAL A 112 -7.22 -15.58 -11.31
N LEU A 113 -6.01 -15.06 -11.07
CA LEU A 113 -4.94 -15.01 -12.08
C LEU A 113 -4.51 -16.40 -12.55
N ASP A 114 -4.53 -17.38 -11.65
CA ASP A 114 -4.26 -18.80 -11.91
C ASP A 114 -5.47 -19.52 -12.55
N GLY A 115 -6.59 -18.81 -12.74
CA GLY A 115 -7.82 -19.34 -13.33
C GLY A 115 -8.69 -20.13 -12.36
N ASN A 116 -8.46 -19.98 -11.06
CA ASN A 116 -9.28 -20.56 -10.00
C ASN A 116 -10.36 -19.54 -9.56
N TYR A 117 -11.62 -19.87 -9.87
CA TYR A 117 -12.80 -19.08 -9.53
C TYR A 117 -13.67 -19.75 -8.45
N ASP A 118 -13.18 -20.86 -7.88
CA ASP A 118 -13.92 -21.57 -6.83
C ASP A 118 -14.12 -20.65 -5.63
N ASP A 119 -15.34 -20.60 -5.11
CA ASP A 119 -15.74 -19.80 -3.95
C ASP A 119 -15.45 -18.29 -4.10
N LEU A 120 -15.31 -17.75 -5.33
CA LEU A 120 -15.02 -16.34 -5.56
C LEU A 120 -16.11 -15.42 -4.98
N GLU A 121 -17.38 -15.83 -5.05
CA GLU A 121 -18.50 -15.11 -4.44
C GLU A 121 -18.34 -15.01 -2.91
N ASP A 122 -18.02 -16.12 -2.24
CA ASP A 122 -17.80 -16.16 -0.79
C ASP A 122 -16.58 -15.33 -0.38
N LYS A 123 -15.52 -15.34 -1.20
CA LYS A 123 -14.32 -14.50 -0.99
C LYS A 123 -14.64 -13.02 -1.18
N ASN A 124 -15.41 -12.67 -2.20
CA ASN A 124 -15.89 -11.30 -2.43
C ASN A 124 -16.71 -10.81 -1.24
N TYR A 125 -17.61 -11.65 -0.72
CA TYR A 125 -18.40 -11.34 0.46
C TYR A 125 -17.51 -11.13 1.68
N ALA A 126 -16.56 -12.03 1.95
CA ALA A 126 -15.64 -11.91 3.07
C ALA A 126 -14.78 -10.63 3.01
N ILE A 127 -14.28 -10.27 1.82
CA ILE A 127 -13.56 -9.01 1.59
C ILE A 127 -14.47 -7.81 1.86
N GLY A 128 -15.71 -7.84 1.37
CA GLY A 128 -16.71 -6.80 1.63
C GLY A 128 -17.01 -6.62 3.12
N VAL A 129 -17.12 -7.72 3.87
CA VAL A 129 -17.28 -7.71 5.33
C VAL A 129 -16.09 -7.05 6.02
N LEU A 130 -14.86 -7.39 5.64
CA LEU A 130 -13.65 -6.78 6.23
C LEU A 130 -13.60 -5.26 5.99
N ILE A 131 -13.90 -4.81 4.77
CA ILE A 131 -13.96 -3.38 4.44
C ILE A 131 -15.05 -2.68 5.25
N GLY A 132 -16.23 -3.30 5.37
CA GLY A 132 -17.33 -2.80 6.19
C GLY A 132 -16.94 -2.66 7.66
N SER A 133 -16.28 -3.67 8.24
CA SER A 133 -15.80 -3.61 9.63
C SER A 133 -14.81 -2.46 9.85
N ILE A 134 -13.80 -2.32 8.97
CA ILE A 134 -12.81 -1.23 9.08
C ILE A 134 -13.52 0.13 8.96
N SER A 135 -14.47 0.24 8.03
CA SER A 135 -15.25 1.46 7.82
C SER A 135 -16.09 1.84 9.03
N GLU A 136 -16.82 0.89 9.62
CA GLU A 136 -17.66 1.12 10.79
C GLU A 136 -16.84 1.45 12.05
N GLU A 137 -15.70 0.78 12.25
CA GLU A 137 -14.91 0.92 13.48
C GLU A 137 -14.02 2.16 13.47
N TYR A 138 -13.43 2.51 12.32
CA TYR A 138 -12.39 3.55 12.24
C TYR A 138 -12.78 4.76 11.40
N LEU A 139 -13.80 4.66 10.53
CA LEU A 139 -14.09 5.69 9.51
C LEU A 139 -15.54 6.22 9.58
N ASP A 140 -16.22 6.05 10.71
CA ASP A 140 -17.63 6.46 10.91
C ASP A 140 -18.60 5.93 9.82
N GLY A 141 -18.29 4.76 9.25
CA GLY A 141 -19.04 4.14 8.15
C GLY A 141 -18.77 4.73 6.76
N GLU A 142 -17.74 5.57 6.59
CA GLU A 142 -17.33 6.03 5.27
C GLU A 142 -16.63 4.90 4.49
N LEU A 143 -17.12 4.64 3.28
CA LEU A 143 -16.61 3.61 2.40
C LEU A 143 -15.64 4.20 1.36
N PRO A 144 -14.71 3.39 0.82
CA PRO A 144 -13.90 3.78 -0.33
C PRO A 144 -14.77 4.31 -1.48
N PRO A 145 -14.39 5.43 -2.13
CA PRO A 145 -15.15 6.02 -3.23
C PRO A 145 -15.59 5.03 -4.31
N THR A 146 -14.74 4.08 -4.69
CA THR A 146 -15.09 3.08 -5.71
C THR A 146 -16.28 2.21 -5.27
N LEU A 147 -16.31 1.78 -4.01
CA LEU A 147 -17.42 0.98 -3.48
C LEU A 147 -18.68 1.81 -3.28
N LYS A 148 -18.54 3.04 -2.78
CA LYS A 148 -19.66 3.96 -2.60
C LYS A 148 -20.41 4.19 -3.92
N TYR A 149 -19.66 4.45 -4.99
CA TYR A 149 -20.23 4.64 -6.32
C TYR A 149 -20.91 3.38 -6.86
N GLY A 150 -20.31 2.19 -6.65
CA GLY A 150 -20.90 0.91 -7.05
C GLY A 150 -22.26 0.66 -6.40
N LEU A 151 -22.35 0.84 -5.08
CA LEU A 151 -23.60 0.65 -4.32
C LEU A 151 -24.71 1.63 -4.72
N GLU A 152 -24.35 2.87 -5.05
CA GLU A 152 -25.31 3.88 -5.54
C GLU A 152 -25.89 3.56 -6.92
N LEU A 153 -25.15 2.81 -7.75
CA LEU A 153 -25.64 2.33 -9.04
C LEU A 153 -26.55 1.12 -8.91
N ASP A 154 -26.22 0.18 -8.02
CA ASP A 154 -27.02 -1.04 -7.81
C ASP A 154 -28.35 -0.78 -7.08
N GLY A 155 -28.45 0.33 -6.33
CA GLY A 155 -29.67 0.75 -5.64
C GLY A 155 -30.71 1.47 -6.51
N LYS A 156 -30.49 1.61 -7.83
CA LYS A 156 -31.39 2.28 -8.79
C LYS A 156 -32.08 1.29 -9.73
#